data_AF-A0A2P6CAM2-F1
#
_entry.id   AF-A0A2P6CAM2-F1
#
_cell.length_a   1.000
_cell.length_b   1.000
_cell.length_c   1.000
_cell.angle_alpha   90.00
_cell.angle_beta   90.00
_cell.angle_gamma   90.00
#
_symmetry.space_group_name_H-M   'P 1'
#
loop_
_entity.id
_entity.type
_entity.pdbx_description
1 polymer ?
#
loop_
_entity_poly.entity_id
_entity_poly.type
_entity_poly.pdbx_seq_one_letter_code
_entity_poly.pdbx_strand_id
1 'polypeptide(L)'
;MKVKMLPNWCKKLGLAVFFIGFIISGFKGFMDGLTASTSNTSTFDFFENLCSKSVLHLFEVLAIIGMVIYMFSKEKVEDDYINILRLESFQLTSLIGLLITITSYIAYGNLNLNLDYFINLYLMFYLIIFAIKKRNY
;
A
#
# COMPACT_ATOMS: atom_id res chain seq x y z
N MET A 1 22.09 -5.44 13.87
CA MET A 1 22.65 -4.94 12.60
C MET A 1 22.34 -3.45 12.46
N LYS A 2 23.32 -2.59 12.15
CA LYS A 2 23.05 -1.17 11.82
C LYS A 2 22.58 -1.09 10.35
N VAL A 3 21.30 -1.32 10.11
CA VAL A 3 20.72 -1.06 8.77
C VAL A 3 20.75 0.44 8.54
N LYS A 4 21.50 0.89 7.53
CA LYS A 4 21.52 2.30 7.13
C LYS A 4 20.16 2.63 6.50
N MET A 5 19.29 3.30 7.25
CA MET A 5 17.97 3.74 6.78
C MET A 5 18.07 4.85 5.72
N LEU A 6 17.05 4.95 4.87
CA LEU A 6 16.95 5.96 3.82
C LEU A 6 16.85 7.37 4.40
N PRO A 7 17.41 8.40 3.75
CA PRO A 7 17.32 9.79 4.21
C PRO A 7 15.86 10.26 4.37
N ASN A 8 15.60 11.19 5.30
CA ASN A 8 14.25 11.73 5.57
C ASN A 8 13.57 12.34 4.32
N TRP A 9 14.34 12.85 3.34
CA TRP A 9 13.77 13.35 2.08
C TRP A 9 13.07 12.26 1.25
N CYS A 10 13.49 11.00 1.39
CA CYS A 10 12.84 9.87 0.71
C CYS A 10 11.39 9.66 1.18
N LYS A 11 11.01 10.16 2.36
CA LYS A 11 9.63 10.07 2.86
C LYS A 11 8.66 10.82 1.96
N LYS A 12 9.01 12.05 1.58
CA LYS A 12 8.20 12.88 0.68
C LYS A 12 8.15 12.28 -0.72
N LEU A 13 9.28 11.74 -1.19
CA LEU A 13 9.37 11.07 -2.48
C LEU A 13 8.50 9.81 -2.52
N GLY A 14 8.62 8.93 -1.53
CA GLY A 14 7.82 7.70 -1.46
C GLY A 14 6.32 7.98 -1.42
N LEU A 15 5.92 9.02 -0.68
CA LEU A 15 4.52 9.47 -0.63
C LEU A 15 4.05 10.00 -1.99
N ALA A 16 4.85 10.84 -2.66
CA ALA A 16 4.51 11.35 -4.00
C ALA A 16 4.38 10.21 -5.02
N VAL A 17 5.33 9.28 -5.03
CA VAL A 17 5.32 8.10 -5.91
C VAL A 17 4.10 7.21 -5.64
N PHE A 18 3.76 7.00 -4.37
CA PHE A 18 2.56 6.27 -3.98
C PHE A 18 1.30 6.94 -4.51
N PHE A 19 1.12 8.25 -4.30
CA PHE A 19 -0.09 8.94 -4.77
C PHE A 19 -0.20 8.96 -6.29
N ILE A 20 0.90 9.13 -7.02
CA ILE A 20 0.88 9.09 -8.49
C ILE A 20 0.41 7.71 -8.97
N GLY A 21 1.01 6.63 -8.46
CA GLY A 21 0.63 5.27 -8.83
C GLY A 21 -0.81 4.92 -8.40
N PHE A 22 -1.18 5.30 -7.18
CA PHE A 22 -2.51 5.04 -6.61
C PHE A 22 -3.62 5.79 -7.35
N ILE A 23 -3.42 7.05 -7.70
CA ILE A 23 -4.42 7.82 -8.45
C ILE A 23 -4.61 7.19 -9.83
N ILE A 24 -3.54 6.85 -10.53
CA ILE A 24 -3.64 6.36 -11.92
C ILE A 24 -4.27 4.95 -11.95
N SER A 25 -3.82 4.02 -11.12
CA SER A 25 -4.38 2.66 -11.06
C SER A 25 -5.75 2.64 -10.39
N GLY A 26 -5.90 3.31 -9.25
CA GLY A 26 -7.13 3.31 -8.45
C GLY A 26 -8.29 4.04 -9.12
N PHE A 27 -8.03 5.07 -9.93
CA PHE A 27 -9.09 5.79 -10.65
C PHE A 27 -9.85 4.88 -11.62
N LYS A 28 -9.17 3.97 -12.33
CA LYS A 28 -9.85 3.00 -13.20
C LYS A 28 -10.81 2.11 -12.41
N GLY A 29 -10.32 1.47 -11.34
CA GLY A 29 -11.14 0.58 -10.51
C GLY A 29 -12.30 1.31 -9.83
N PHE A 30 -12.10 2.56 -9.41
CA PHE A 30 -13.15 3.40 -8.83
C PHE A 30 -14.25 3.74 -9.85
N MET A 31 -13.85 4.17 -11.06
CA MET A 31 -14.81 4.51 -12.10
C MET A 31 -15.53 3.28 -12.65
N ASP A 32 -14.85 2.14 -12.79
CA ASP A 32 -15.46 0.86 -13.16
C ASP A 32 -16.54 0.48 -12.12
N GLY A 33 -16.27 0.67 -10.83
CA GLY A 33 -17.24 0.44 -9.75
C GLY A 33 -18.44 1.39 -9.75
N LEU A 34 -18.23 2.68 -10.03
CA LEU A 34 -19.32 3.68 -10.11
C LEU A 34 -20.18 3.53 -11.36
N THR A 35 -19.57 3.13 -12.48
CA THR A 35 -20.22 3.05 -13.80
C THR A 35 -20.80 1.66 -14.07
N ALA A 36 -20.53 0.67 -13.21
CA ALA A 36 -21.06 -0.69 -13.32
C ALA A 36 -22.60 -0.76 -13.47
N SER A 37 -23.33 0.28 -13.06
CA SER A 37 -24.79 0.35 -13.19
C SER A 37 -25.28 1.16 -14.41
N THR A 38 -24.40 1.84 -15.15
CA THR A 38 -24.78 2.80 -16.20
C THR A 38 -24.08 2.43 -17.50
N SER A 39 -24.62 1.42 -18.20
CA SER A 39 -24.22 1.05 -19.55
C SER A 39 -24.60 2.18 -20.53
N ASN A 40 -23.69 3.12 -20.82
CA ASN A 40 -23.64 3.89 -22.07
C ASN A 40 -22.35 4.73 -22.16
N THR A 41 -21.29 4.06 -22.63
CA THR A 41 -20.29 4.48 -23.63
C THR A 41 -20.20 5.97 -24.02
N SER A 42 -19.03 6.59 -23.74
CA SER A 42 -18.26 7.44 -24.69
C SER A 42 -17.09 8.19 -24.04
N THR A 43 -17.09 8.41 -22.73
CA THR A 43 -16.00 9.16 -22.04
C THR A 43 -14.90 8.26 -21.45
N PHE A 44 -15.18 6.97 -21.24
CA PHE A 44 -14.26 6.02 -20.59
C PHE A 44 -13.21 5.39 -21.50
N ASP A 45 -13.47 5.35 -22.81
CA ASP A 45 -12.51 4.84 -23.80
C ASP A 45 -11.22 5.67 -23.84
N PHE A 46 -11.22 6.92 -23.37
CA PHE A 46 -10.02 7.75 -23.36
C PHE A 46 -8.94 7.22 -22.41
N PHE A 47 -9.31 6.80 -21.20
CA PHE A 47 -8.33 6.32 -20.21
C PHE A 47 -7.87 4.90 -20.52
N GLU A 48 -8.77 4.07 -21.05
CA GLU A 48 -8.46 2.71 -21.46
C GLU A 48 -7.56 2.68 -22.72
N ASN A 49 -7.74 3.64 -23.65
CA ASN A 49 -6.81 3.82 -24.78
C ASN A 49 -5.47 4.47 -24.40
N LEU A 50 -5.43 5.32 -23.36
CA LEU A 50 -4.19 5.99 -22.91
C LEU A 50 -3.29 5.08 -22.07
N CYS A 51 -3.86 4.22 -21.22
CA CYS A 51 -3.11 3.35 -20.32
C CYS A 51 -3.45 1.89 -20.57
N SER A 52 -2.64 1.24 -21.43
CA SER A 52 -2.70 -0.21 -21.63
C SER A 52 -2.58 -0.97 -20.30
N LYS A 53 -3.13 -2.19 -20.25
CA LYS A 53 -3.11 -3.06 -19.06
C LYS A 53 -1.71 -3.21 -18.43
N SER A 54 -0.66 -3.27 -19.25
CA SER A 54 0.73 -3.35 -18.79
C SER A 54 1.20 -2.08 -18.08
N VAL A 55 0.77 -0.90 -18.56
CA VAL A 55 1.11 0.39 -17.96
C VAL A 55 0.42 0.54 -16.59
N LEU A 56 -0.84 0.11 -16.48
CA LEU A 56 -1.56 0.11 -15.20
C LEU A 56 -0.88 -0.78 -14.15
N HIS A 57 -0.46 -1.99 -14.54
CA HIS A 57 0.30 -2.87 -13.65
C HIS A 57 1.64 -2.25 -13.21
N LEU A 58 2.34 -1.52 -14.10
CA LEU A 58 3.55 -0.78 -13.72
C LEU A 58 3.26 0.30 -12.68
N PHE A 59 2.13 1.01 -12.79
CA PHE A 59 1.74 2.01 -11.80
C PHE A 59 1.36 1.39 -10.45
N GLU A 60 0.77 0.20 -10.42
CA GLU A 60 0.52 -0.56 -9.19
C GLU A 60 1.81 -0.95 -8.49
N VAL A 61 2.76 -1.52 -9.24
CA VAL A 61 4.10 -1.85 -8.72
C VAL A 61 4.80 -0.58 -8.22
N LEU A 62 4.69 0.52 -8.95
CA LEU A 62 5.26 1.80 -8.55
C LEU A 62 4.64 2.32 -7.24
N ALA A 63 3.33 2.14 -7.06
CA ALA A 63 2.65 2.50 -5.81
C ALA A 63 3.15 1.67 -4.63
N ILE A 64 3.32 0.35 -4.82
CA ILE A 64 3.90 -0.56 -3.81
C ILE A 64 5.33 -0.11 -3.45
N ILE A 65 6.16 0.18 -4.44
CA ILE A 65 7.52 0.69 -4.24
C ILE A 65 7.49 2.00 -3.44
N GLY A 66 6.56 2.91 -3.75
CA GLY A 66 6.35 4.16 -3.01
C GLY A 66 6.07 3.92 -1.52
N MET A 67 5.20 2.96 -1.19
CA MET A 67 4.90 2.57 0.19
C MET A 67 6.12 1.97 0.91
N VAL A 68 6.88 1.12 0.22
CA VAL A 68 8.11 0.52 0.77
C VAL A 68 9.16 1.59 1.05
N ILE A 69 9.38 2.53 0.13
CA ILE A 69 10.30 3.66 0.33
C ILE A 69 9.85 4.49 1.53
N TYR A 70 8.55 4.76 1.65
CA TYR A 70 8.00 5.49 2.78
C TYR A 70 8.23 4.75 4.11
N MET A 71 8.00 3.44 4.15
CA MET A 71 8.22 2.59 5.33
C MET A 71 9.67 2.60 5.81
N PHE A 72 10.65 2.55 4.90
CA PHE A 72 12.07 2.51 5.22
C PHE A 72 12.72 3.90 5.40
N SER A 73 11.98 4.98 5.18
CA SER A 73 12.50 6.33 5.34
C SER A 73 12.71 6.71 6.81
N LYS A 74 13.81 7.42 7.07
CA LYS A 74 14.06 8.07 8.35
C LYS A 74 13.00 9.10 8.70
N GLU A 75 12.81 9.29 10.00
CA GLU A 75 11.99 10.36 10.55
C GLU A 75 12.83 11.65 10.72
N LYS A 76 12.16 12.80 10.89
CA LYS A 76 12.85 14.09 11.09
C LYS A 76 13.71 14.09 12.37
N VAL A 77 13.19 13.45 13.42
CA VAL A 77 13.90 13.20 14.67
C VAL A 77 13.95 11.69 14.83
N GLU A 78 15.15 11.13 14.68
CA GLU A 78 15.40 9.70 14.80
C GLU A 78 15.94 9.45 16.22
N ASP A 79 15.15 8.75 17.03
CA ASP A 79 15.51 8.36 18.39
C ASP A 79 15.39 6.83 18.53
N ASP A 80 16.02 6.26 19.55
CA ASP A 80 15.96 4.82 19.86
C ASP A 80 14.52 4.36 20.06
N TYR A 81 13.66 5.23 20.59
CA TYR A 81 12.23 4.96 20.73
C TYR A 81 11.53 4.73 19.38
N ILE A 82 11.83 5.53 18.35
CA ILE A 82 11.23 5.35 17.01
C ILE A 82 11.64 4.01 16.40
N ASN A 83 12.86 3.54 16.68
CA ASN A 83 13.31 2.23 16.23
C ASN A 83 12.55 1.09 16.91
N ILE A 84 12.31 1.19 18.22
CA ILE A 84 11.47 0.25 18.96
C ILE A 84 10.04 0.28 18.42
N LEU A 85 9.48 1.48 18.22
CA LEU A 85 8.12 1.66 17.70
C LEU A 85 7.94 1.00 16.33
N ARG A 86 8.90 1.16 15.40
CA ARG A 86 8.86 0.50 14.09
C ARG A 86 8.88 -1.02 14.23
N LEU A 87 9.73 -1.56 15.12
CA LEU A 87 9.82 -3.00 15.35
C LEU A 87 8.50 -3.55 15.90
N GLU A 88 7.94 -2.90 16.91
CA GLU A 88 6.67 -3.31 17.49
C GLU A 88 5.51 -3.19 16.48
N SER A 89 5.48 -2.12 15.67
CA SER A 89 4.49 -1.98 14.60
C SER A 89 4.60 -3.12 13.60
N PHE A 90 5.81 -3.48 13.17
CA PHE A 90 6.04 -4.61 12.27
C PHE A 90 5.57 -5.94 12.88
N GLN A 91 5.91 -6.19 14.14
CA GLN A 91 5.45 -7.39 14.86
C GLN A 91 3.92 -7.44 14.92
N LEU A 92 3.27 -6.34 15.29
CA LEU A 92 1.82 -6.25 15.41
C LEU A 92 1.14 -6.47 14.04
N THR A 93 1.65 -5.85 12.97
CA THR A 93 1.14 -6.07 11.61
C THR A 93 1.28 -7.53 11.18
N SER A 94 2.43 -8.15 11.45
CA SER A 94 2.65 -9.57 11.11
C SER A 94 1.69 -10.49 11.86
N LEU A 95 1.40 -10.20 13.13
CA LEU A 95 0.48 -10.98 13.95
C LEU A 95 -0.96 -10.83 13.45
N ILE A 96 -1.40 -9.60 13.17
CA ILE A 96 -2.72 -9.35 12.57
C ILE A 96 -2.85 -10.01 11.20
N GLY A 97 -1.83 -9.89 10.35
CA GLY A 97 -1.80 -10.51 9.03
C GLY A 97 -1.95 -12.03 9.13
N LEU A 98 -1.20 -12.67 10.03
CA LEU A 98 -1.31 -14.10 10.30
C LEU A 98 -2.72 -14.49 10.78
N LEU A 99 -3.28 -13.76 11.75
CA LEU A 99 -4.65 -14.00 12.23
C LEU A 99 -5.66 -13.92 11.08
N ILE A 100 -5.57 -12.91 10.23
CA ILE A 100 -6.44 -12.77 9.05
C ILE A 100 -6.27 -13.97 8.12
N THR A 101 -5.03 -14.36 7.79
CA THR A 101 -4.81 -15.52 6.91
C THR A 101 -5.35 -16.83 7.47
N ILE A 102 -5.18 -17.09 8.77
CA ILE A 102 -5.68 -18.31 9.42
C ILE A 102 -7.21 -18.32 9.43
N THR A 103 -7.82 -17.20 9.82
CA THR A 103 -9.29 -17.08 9.85
C THR A 103 -9.90 -17.20 8.45
N SER A 104 -9.27 -16.59 7.44
CA SER A 104 -9.65 -16.74 6.04
C SER A 104 -9.51 -18.18 5.53
N TYR A 105 -8.45 -18.89 5.92
CA TYR A 105 -8.26 -20.30 5.57
C TYR A 105 -9.33 -21.20 6.18
N ILE A 106 -9.67 -21.00 7.45
CA ILE A 106 -10.75 -21.76 8.13
C ILE A 106 -12.11 -21.51 7.46
N ALA A 107 -12.40 -20.27 7.07
CA ALA A 107 -13.71 -19.89 6.54
C ALA A 107 -13.96 -20.38 5.10
N TYR A 108 -12.96 -20.34 4.23
CA TYR A 108 -13.13 -20.56 2.79
C TYR A 108 -12.29 -21.70 2.21
N GLY A 109 -11.37 -22.28 2.97
CA GLY A 109 -10.51 -23.40 2.57
C GLY A 109 -9.45 -23.02 1.53
N ASN A 110 -9.86 -22.70 0.31
CA ASN A 110 -8.98 -22.26 -0.77
C ASN A 110 -9.43 -20.89 -1.30
N LEU A 111 -8.67 -19.86 -0.97
CA LEU A 111 -8.87 -18.50 -1.47
C LEU A 111 -7.87 -18.19 -2.58
N ASN A 112 -8.38 -17.92 -3.78
CA ASN A 112 -7.58 -17.40 -4.89
C ASN A 112 -7.52 -15.87 -4.79
N LEU A 113 -6.68 -15.37 -3.89
CA LEU A 113 -6.36 -13.95 -3.82
C LEU A 113 -5.07 -13.67 -4.61
N ASN A 114 -5.08 -12.61 -5.41
CA ASN A 114 -3.87 -12.16 -6.07
C ASN A 114 -2.87 -11.58 -5.04
N LEU A 115 -1.58 -11.69 -5.35
CA LEU A 115 -0.47 -11.30 -4.47
C LEU A 115 -0.42 -9.80 -4.17
N ASP A 116 -0.82 -8.98 -5.13
CA ASP A 116 -0.94 -7.53 -5.03
C ASP A 116 -1.87 -7.10 -3.89
N TYR A 117 -3.03 -7.73 -3.74
CA TYR A 117 -3.95 -7.44 -2.64
C TYR A 117 -3.31 -7.73 -1.28
N PHE A 118 -2.59 -8.84 -1.16
CA PHE A 118 -1.93 -9.21 0.09
C PHE A 118 -0.82 -8.20 0.46
N ILE A 119 0.02 -7.83 -0.50
CA ILE A 119 1.12 -6.87 -0.28
C ILE A 119 0.57 -5.49 0.09
N ASN A 120 -0.42 -5.00 -0.65
CA ASN A 120 -1.03 -3.70 -0.39
C ASN A 120 -1.71 -3.65 0.98
N LEU A 121 -2.46 -4.68 1.34
CA LEU A 121 -3.14 -4.78 2.63
C LEU A 121 -2.13 -4.83 3.78
N TYR A 122 -1.06 -5.61 3.65
CA TYR A 122 0.01 -5.69 4.65
C TYR A 122 0.69 -4.33 4.86
N LEU A 123 1.10 -3.67 3.77
CA LEU A 123 1.77 -2.37 3.83
C LEU A 123 0.85 -1.28 4.40
N MET A 124 -0.42 -1.25 4.00
CA MET A 124 -1.40 -0.31 4.55
C MET A 124 -1.59 -0.52 6.05
N PHE A 125 -1.78 -1.76 6.51
CA PHE A 125 -1.91 -2.02 7.94
C PHE A 125 -0.67 -1.59 8.72
N TYR A 126 0.52 -1.89 8.22
CA TYR A 126 1.77 -1.43 8.85
C TYR A 126 1.79 0.09 9.00
N LEU A 127 1.51 0.83 7.93
CA LEU A 127 1.55 2.29 7.95
C LEU A 127 0.50 2.89 8.89
N ILE A 128 -0.71 2.32 8.92
CA ILE A 128 -1.79 2.74 9.84
C ILE A 128 -1.39 2.48 11.29
N ILE A 129 -0.93 1.26 11.62
CA ILE A 129 -0.52 0.89 12.98
C ILE A 129 0.65 1.77 13.44
N PHE A 130 1.64 1.97 12.58
CA PHE A 130 2.76 2.85 12.87
C PHE A 130 2.32 4.30 13.10
N ALA A 131 1.42 4.83 12.27
CA ALA A 131 0.90 6.19 12.43
C ALA A 131 0.08 6.38 13.71
N ILE A 132 -0.76 5.40 14.08
CA ILE A 132 -1.55 5.43 15.32
C ILE A 132 -0.62 5.36 16.53
N LYS A 133 0.30 4.39 16.56
CA LYS A 133 1.28 4.26 17.65
C LYS A 133 2.12 5.53 17.80
N LYS A 134 2.56 6.12 16.70
CA LYS A 134 3.32 7.37 16.71
C LYS A 134 2.53 8.57 17.24
N ARG A 135 1.20 8.59 17.11
CA ARG A 135 0.38 9.71 17.59
C ARG A 135 0.10 9.64 19.09
N ASN A 136 0.03 8.44 19.65
CA ASN A 136 -0.31 8.24 21.06
C ASN A 136 0.85 8.57 22.02
N TYR A 137 2.05 8.84 21.49
CA TYR A 137 3.27 9.18 22.23
C TYR A 137 3.92 10.43 21.62
#